data_AF-A0A1H7MXD1-F1
#
_entry.id   AF-A0A1H7MXD1-F1
#
_cell.length_a   1.000
_cell.length_b   1.000
_cell.length_c   1.000
_cell.angle_alpha   90.00
_cell.angle_beta   90.00
_cell.angle_gamma   90.00
#
_symmetry.space_group_name_H-M   'P 1'
#
loop_
_entity.id
_entity.type
_entity.pdbx_description
1 polymer ?
#
loop_
_entity_poly.entity_id
_entity_poly.type
_entity_poly.pdbx_seq_one_letter_code
_entity_poly.pdbx_strand_id
1 'polypeptide(L)' 'QRDWYSSFLLYCYEPKTQNIDKDKCAKTFEAQYNKEKTLITWIKAYKIKILNSGINVA' A
#
# COMPACT_ATOMS: atom_id res chain seq x y z
N GLN A 1 13.32 -4.32 0.53
CA GLN A 1 11.86 -4.48 0.37
C GLN A 1 11.25 -3.09 0.38
N ARG A 2 10.38 -2.73 -0.57
CA ARG A 2 9.73 -1.41 -0.61
C ARG A 2 8.54 -1.43 0.34
N ASP A 3 8.44 -0.43 1.22
CA ASP A 3 7.30 -0.31 2.11
C ASP A 3 6.03 0.11 1.34
N TRP A 4 4.89 -0.06 1.99
CA TRP A 4 3.59 0.26 1.40
C TRP A 4 3.47 1.74 1.01
N TYR A 5 3.98 2.66 1.84
CA TYR A 5 3.86 4.10 1.58
C TYR A 5 4.73 4.54 0.39
N SER A 6 5.95 4.05 0.28
CA SER A 6 6.80 4.26 -0.90
C SER A 6 6.20 3.68 -2.18
N SER A 7 5.40 2.62 -2.07
CA SER A 7 4.65 2.04 -3.20
C SER A 7 3.42 2.88 -3.54
N PHE A 8 2.75 3.45 -2.54
CA PHE A 8 1.64 4.39 -2.72
C PHE A 8 2.08 5.70 -3.37
N LEU A 9 3.22 6.27 -2.97
CA LEU A 9 3.78 7.45 -3.63
C LEU A 9 4.12 7.17 -5.09
N LEU A 10 4.64 5.98 -5.41
CA LEU A 10 4.87 5.56 -6.79
C LEU A 10 3.56 5.45 -7.58
N TYR A 11 2.48 4.97 -6.96
CA TYR A 11 1.14 5.00 -7.56
C TYR A 11 0.65 6.43 -7.84
N CYS A 12 0.99 7.41 -6.99
CA CYS A 12 0.65 8.82 -7.20
C CYS A 12 1.57 9.56 -8.18
N TYR A 13 2.63 8.94 -8.69
CA TYR A 13 3.58 9.61 -9.58
C TYR A 13 2.93 9.93 -10.94
N GLU A 14 3.11 11.15 -11.43
CA GLU A 14 2.69 11.61 -12.76
C GLU A 14 3.92 11.71 -13.68
N PRO A 15 4.08 10.78 -14.66
CA PRO A 15 5.27 10.74 -15.51
C PRO A 15 5.48 11.99 -16.36
N LYS A 16 4.40 12.66 -16.79
CA LYS A 16 4.52 13.84 -17.67
C LYS A 16 5.16 15.02 -16.96
N THR A 17 4.80 15.23 -15.70
CA THR A 17 5.34 16.33 -14.89
C THR A 17 6.55 15.90 -14.07
N GLN A 18 6.87 14.60 -14.07
CA GLN A 18 7.89 13.97 -13.23
C GLN A 18 7.72 14.27 -11.73
N ASN A 19 6.49 14.51 -11.30
CA ASN A 19 6.14 14.94 -9.94
C ASN A 19 5.09 14.02 -9.33
N ILE A 20 4.94 14.09 -8.01
CA ILE A 20 3.84 13.42 -7.30
C ILE A 20 2.56 14.23 -7.52
N ASP A 21 1.52 13.57 -8.03
CA ASP A 21 0.17 14.13 -8.09
C ASP A 21 -0.45 14.10 -6.68
N LYS A 22 -0.38 15.26 -6.02
CA LYS A 22 -0.88 15.45 -4.65
C LYS A 22 -2.40 15.31 -4.58
N ASP A 23 -3.12 15.73 -5.62
CA ASP A 23 -4.58 15.64 -5.67
C ASP A 23 -5.03 14.18 -5.78
N LYS A 24 -4.37 13.40 -6.65
CA LYS A 24 -4.58 11.94 -6.73
C LYS A 24 -4.26 11.26 -5.41
N CYS A 25 -3.14 11.63 -4.79
CA CYS A 25 -2.75 11.10 -3.49
C CYS A 25 -3.83 11.38 -2.43
N ALA A 26 -4.26 12.62 -2.28
CA ALA A 26 -5.31 12.99 -1.32
C ALA A 26 -6.63 12.23 -1.56
N LYS A 27 -7.05 12.11 -2.82
CA LYS A 27 -8.30 11.43 -3.20
C LYS A 27 -8.26 9.91 -3.02
N THR A 28 -7.07 9.29 -3.08
CA THR A 28 -6.96 7.82 -3.13
C THR A 28 -6.35 7.20 -1.87
N PHE A 29 -5.72 8.00 -1.00
CA PHE A 29 -5.03 7.49 0.18
C PHE A 29 -5.93 6.63 1.07
N GLU A 30 -7.10 7.14 1.45
CA GLU A 30 -8.02 6.41 2.33
C GLU A 30 -8.44 5.06 1.74
N ALA A 31 -8.78 5.04 0.45
CA ALA A 31 -9.17 3.82 -0.24
C ALA A 31 -8.03 2.79 -0.30
N GLN A 32 -6.80 3.21 -0.61
CA GLN A 32 -5.65 2.32 -0.64
C GLN A 32 -5.28 1.83 0.77
N TYR A 33 -5.32 2.71 1.77
CA TYR A 33 -5.02 2.36 3.16
C TYR A 33 -6.03 1.37 3.72
N ASN A 34 -7.32 1.53 3.41
CA ASN A 34 -8.35 0.58 3.80
C ASN A 34 -8.15 -0.78 3.12
N LYS A 35 -7.78 -0.82 1.83
CA LYS A 35 -7.41 -2.07 1.13
C LYS A 35 -6.25 -2.80 1.81
N GLU A 36 -5.20 -2.08 2.19
CA GLU A 36 -4.05 -2.66 2.90
C GLU A 36 -4.45 -3.27 4.24
N LYS A 37 -5.23 -2.53 5.05
CA LYS A 37 -5.74 -3.04 6.33
C LYS A 37 -6.59 -4.29 6.14
N THR A 38 -7.51 -4.28 5.17
CA THR A 38 -8.35 -5.46 4.86
C THR A 38 -7.49 -6.65 4.44
N LEU A 39 -6.49 -6.43 3.59
CA LEU A 39 -5.57 -7.47 3.12
C LEU A 39 -4.77 -8.06 4.29
N ILE A 40 -4.18 -7.22 5.15
CA ILE A 40 -3.44 -7.66 6.34
C ILE A 40 -4.33 -8.47 7.27
N THR A 41 -5.56 -8.01 7.54
CA THR A 41 -6.53 -8.75 8.37
C THR A 41 -6.86 -10.11 7.77
N TRP A 42 -7.08 -10.17 6.46
CA TRP A 42 -7.33 -11.43 5.77
C TRP A 42 -6.12 -12.37 5.86
N ILE A 43 -4.91 -11.89 5.58
CA ILE A 43 -3.68 -12.69 5.70
C ILE A 43 -3.54 -13.30 7.10
N LYS A 44 -3.77 -12.49 8.14
CA LYS A 44 -3.70 -12.93 9.54
C LYS A 44 -4.79 -13.95 9.87
N ALA A 45 -6.04 -13.68 9.50
CA ALA A 45 -7.18 -14.56 9.78
C ALA A 45 -7.01 -15.96 9.16
N TYR A 46 -6.45 -16.01 7.96
CA TYR A 46 -6.24 -17.25 7.21
C TYR A 46 -4.84 -17.83 7.39
N LYS A 47 -3.99 -17.24 8.25
CA LYS A 47 -2.61 -17.65 8.52
C LYS A 47 -1.79 -17.85 7.23
N ILE A 48 -2.01 -16.98 6.25
CA ILE A 48 -1.37 -17.07 4.94
C ILE A 48 0.10 -16.70 5.11
N LYS A 49 0.99 -17.61 4.76
CA LYS A 49 2.44 -17.38 4.83
C LYS A 49 2.87 -16.53 3.63
N ILE A 50 3.18 -15.25 3.87
CA ILE A 50 3.77 -14.39 2.85
C ILE A 50 5.26 -14.19 3.15
N LEU A 51 6.10 -14.80 2.31
CA LEU A 51 7.55 -14.64 2.36
C LEU A 51 7.91 -13.18 2.00
N ASN A 52 8.82 -12.58 2.76
CA ASN A 52 9.34 -11.22 2.49
C ASN A 52 8.29 -10.10 2.54
N SER A 53 7.30 -10.18 3.44
CA SER A 53 6.31 -9.11 3.67
C SER A 53 6.52 -8.33 4.97
N GLY A 54 7.31 -8.84 5.92
CA GLY A 54 7.42 -8.25 7.26
C GLY A 54 6.14 -8.37 8.10
N ILE A 55 5.07 -8.99 7.57
CA ILE A 55 3.83 -9.24 8.31
C ILE A 55 4.06 -10.44 9.22
N ASN A 56 4.23 -10.17 10.52
CA ASN A 56 4.34 -11.23 11.52
C ASN A 56 2.94 -11.81 11.81
N VAL A 57 2.80 -13.11 11.63
CA VAL A 57 1.63 -13.90 12.05
C VAL A 57 1.89 -14.30 13.51
N ALA A 58 1.81 -13.33 14.42
CA ALA A 58 1.88 -13.58 15.85
C ALA A 58 0.58 -14.23 16.35
#